data_AF-A0A559QNZ1-F1
#
_entry.id   AF-A0A559QNZ1-F1
#
_cell.length_a   1.000
_cell.length_b   1.000
_cell.length_c   1.000
_cell.angle_alpha   90.00
_cell.angle_beta   90.00
_cell.angle_gamma   90.00
#
_symmetry.space_group_name_H-M   'P 1'
#
loop_
_entity.id
_entity.type
_entity.pdbx_description
1 polymer ?
#
loop_
_entity_poly.entity_id
_entity_poly.type
_entity_poly.pdbx_seq_one_letter_code
_entity_poly.pdbx_strand_id
1 'polypeptide(L)'
;MKKLVAMLSLLALVLGSPAQGCDEQCKKENAERTTGEKFHSYLSWKFCEDTRMDFITSSMRSLDTYRSKHFDTRYKGGMRNIKNYVEQRKEWLIECDNYLQLTKKERVFDDEKTTKAIFKAMDDVTHELDDLIAGVTYSSSLGQDSAEVINEKFDVLLKRVDDHKTLMHLKGRYVTR
;
A
#
# COMPACT_ATOMS: atom_id res chain seq x y z
N MET A 1 6.56 61.82 -26.57
CA MET A 1 6.09 60.41 -26.68
C MET A 1 7.16 59.35 -26.36
N LYS A 2 8.25 59.66 -25.65
CA LYS A 2 9.28 58.66 -25.25
C LYS A 2 9.18 58.19 -23.79
N LYS A 3 8.39 58.87 -22.95
CA LYS A 3 8.24 58.55 -21.51
C LYS A 3 7.11 57.57 -21.20
N LEU A 4 6.20 57.33 -22.15
CA LEU A 4 5.09 56.37 -21.98
C LEU A 4 5.52 54.91 -22.23
N VAL A 5 6.55 54.69 -23.06
CA VAL A 5 7.04 53.34 -23.37
C VAL A 5 7.81 52.73 -22.18
N ALA A 6 8.54 53.55 -21.42
CA ALA A 6 9.30 53.09 -20.26
C ALA A 6 8.42 52.66 -19.06
N MET A 7 7.18 53.17 -18.98
CA MET A 7 6.25 52.87 -17.88
C MET A 7 5.46 51.58 -18.12
N LEU A 8 5.27 51.16 -19.37
CA LEU A 8 4.65 49.87 -19.70
C LEU A 8 5.60 48.68 -19.50
N SER A 9 6.91 48.87 -19.63
CA SER A 9 7.90 47.81 -19.43
C SER A 9 8.13 47.42 -17.97
N LEU A 10 7.74 48.26 -17.00
CA LEU A 10 7.87 47.96 -15.58
C LEU A 10 6.67 47.17 -15.01
N LEU A 11 5.51 47.21 -15.67
CA LEU A 11 4.29 46.52 -15.21
C LEU A 11 4.25 45.03 -15.61
N ALA A 12 5.03 44.64 -16.64
CA ALA A 12 5.07 43.26 -17.13
C ALA A 12 5.88 42.28 -16.24
N LEU A 13 6.59 42.78 -15.22
CA LEU A 13 7.43 41.98 -14.33
C LEU A 13 6.71 41.48 -13.06
N VAL A 14 5.47 41.91 -12.79
CA VAL A 14 4.76 41.58 -11.53
C VAL A 14 3.79 40.40 -11.70
N LEU A 15 3.56 39.92 -12.92
CA LEU A 15 2.68 38.77 -13.18
C LEU A 15 3.44 37.44 -13.40
N GLY A 16 4.76 37.45 -13.25
CA GLY A 16 5.53 36.22 -13.12
C GLY A 16 5.33 35.64 -11.73
N SER A 17 4.16 35.03 -11.46
CA SER A 17 4.06 34.11 -10.33
C SER A 17 5.19 33.11 -10.47
N PRO A 18 6.11 33.00 -9.50
CA PRO A 18 7.11 31.95 -9.58
C PRO A 18 6.32 30.65 -9.67
N ALA A 19 6.59 29.87 -10.71
CA ALA A 19 6.17 28.47 -10.77
C ALA A 19 6.93 27.73 -9.65
N GLN A 20 6.58 28.03 -8.40
CA GLN A 20 7.02 27.27 -7.24
C GLN A 20 6.37 25.91 -7.41
N GLY A 21 7.18 24.90 -7.70
CA GLY A 21 6.72 23.53 -7.75
C GLY A 21 5.94 23.25 -6.47
N CYS A 22 4.67 22.88 -6.61
CA CYS A 22 3.82 22.51 -5.48
C CYS A 22 4.42 21.28 -4.81
N ASP A 23 5.01 21.49 -3.63
CA ASP A 23 5.58 20.45 -2.79
C ASP A 23 4.48 19.56 -2.20
N GLU A 24 4.88 18.58 -1.40
CA GLU A 24 3.93 17.66 -0.78
C GLU A 24 2.90 18.40 0.09
N GLN A 25 3.33 19.37 0.89
CA GLN A 25 2.45 20.12 1.79
C GLN A 25 1.40 20.89 1.00
N CYS A 26 1.80 21.58 -0.07
CA CYS A 26 0.89 22.23 -1.00
C CYS A 26 -0.11 21.24 -1.62
N LYS A 27 0.32 20.03 -2.00
CA LYS A 27 -0.56 19.01 -2.56
C LYS A 27 -1.54 18.43 -1.52
N LYS A 28 -1.08 18.25 -0.29
CA LYS A 28 -1.89 17.84 0.86
C LYS A 28 -3.00 18.85 1.12
N GLU A 29 -2.67 20.13 1.29
CA GLU A 29 -3.64 21.20 1.53
C GLU A 29 -4.65 21.34 0.38
N ASN A 30 -4.18 21.24 -0.86
CA ASN A 30 -5.06 21.26 -2.01
C ASN A 30 -6.03 20.06 -2.04
N ALA A 31 -5.55 18.87 -1.67
CA ALA A 31 -6.38 17.67 -1.56
C ALA A 31 -7.43 17.81 -0.46
N GLU A 32 -7.04 18.25 0.74
CA GLU A 32 -7.97 18.48 1.87
C GLU A 32 -9.04 19.52 1.52
N ARG A 33 -8.68 20.59 0.81
CA ARG A 33 -9.65 21.59 0.33
C ARG A 33 -10.60 21.02 -0.73
N THR A 34 -10.14 20.08 -1.55
CA THR A 34 -10.93 19.50 -2.65
C THR A 34 -11.88 18.41 -2.15
N THR A 35 -11.44 17.57 -1.22
CA THR A 35 -12.24 16.48 -0.64
C THR A 35 -13.10 16.93 0.54
N GLY A 36 -12.70 18.00 1.24
CA GLY A 36 -13.32 18.42 2.50
C GLY A 36 -12.89 17.57 3.71
N GLU A 37 -11.97 16.63 3.50
CA GLU A 37 -11.45 15.74 4.54
C GLU A 37 -10.06 16.20 4.98
N LYS A 38 -9.76 16.13 6.29
CA LYS A 38 -8.42 16.40 6.80
C LYS A 38 -7.64 15.11 6.89
N PHE A 39 -6.41 15.12 6.39
CA PHE A 39 -5.50 14.00 6.59
C PHE A 39 -4.90 14.04 7.99
N HIS A 40 -4.54 12.87 8.50
CA HIS A 40 -3.77 12.79 9.72
C HIS A 40 -2.40 13.47 9.57
N SER A 41 -1.89 14.01 10.68
CA SER A 41 -0.62 14.77 10.68
C SER A 41 0.60 13.89 10.36
N TYR A 42 0.54 12.59 10.65
CA TYR A 42 1.62 11.65 10.35
C TYR A 42 1.70 11.27 8.86
N LEU A 43 0.62 11.44 8.10
CA LEU A 43 0.60 11.06 6.68
C LEU A 43 1.53 11.96 5.88
N SER A 44 2.51 11.31 5.25
CA SER A 44 3.44 11.89 4.31
C SER A 44 3.83 10.88 3.21
N TRP A 45 4.39 11.33 2.09
CA TRP A 45 4.91 10.46 1.03
C TRP A 45 5.99 9.54 1.58
N LYS A 46 6.85 10.07 2.46
CA LYS A 46 7.87 9.27 3.14
C LYS A 46 7.25 8.21 4.04
N PHE A 47 6.25 8.56 4.84
CA PHE A 47 5.54 7.59 5.68
C PHE A 47 4.89 6.47 4.86
N CYS A 48 4.26 6.82 3.73
CA CYS A 48 3.65 5.85 2.83
C CYS A 48 4.69 4.93 2.20
N GLU A 49 5.83 5.49 1.80
CA GLU A 49 6.95 4.73 1.25
C GLU A 49 7.56 3.79 2.29
N ASP A 50 7.81 4.26 3.51
CA ASP A 50 8.36 3.44 4.60
C ASP A 50 7.38 2.31 4.97
N THR A 51 6.07 2.60 5.02
CA THR A 51 5.00 1.61 5.27
C THR A 51 4.95 0.54 4.18
N ARG A 52 4.99 0.95 2.91
CA ARG A 52 5.08 0.05 1.75
C ARG A 52 6.32 -0.83 1.84
N MET A 53 7.47 -0.24 2.13
CA MET A 53 8.75 -0.93 2.19
C MET A 53 8.80 -1.96 3.31
N ASP A 54 8.31 -1.63 4.51
CA ASP A 54 8.21 -2.58 5.63
C ASP A 54 7.24 -3.74 5.31
N PHE A 55 6.15 -3.45 4.58
CA PHE A 55 5.22 -4.47 4.12
C PHE A 55 5.88 -5.46 3.15
N ILE A 56 6.49 -4.97 2.06
CA ILE A 56 7.07 -5.84 1.02
C ILE A 56 8.36 -6.55 1.44
N THR A 57 8.90 -6.22 2.63
CA THR A 57 10.12 -6.83 3.16
C THR A 57 9.85 -7.59 4.46
N SER A 58 9.91 -6.91 5.60
CA SER A 58 9.81 -7.50 6.94
C SER A 58 8.50 -8.26 7.15
N SER A 59 7.39 -7.69 6.68
CA SER A 59 6.07 -8.28 6.87
C SER A 59 5.92 -9.56 6.07
N MET A 60 6.29 -9.55 4.79
CA MET A 60 6.26 -10.76 3.95
C MET A 60 7.16 -11.87 4.51
N ARG A 61 8.35 -11.54 5.00
CA ARG A 61 9.24 -12.53 5.66
C ARG A 61 8.59 -13.13 6.91
N SER A 62 7.91 -12.31 7.69
CA SER A 62 7.23 -12.76 8.92
C SER A 62 6.05 -13.68 8.59
N LEU A 63 5.26 -13.34 7.57
CA LEU A 63 4.15 -14.18 7.10
C LEU A 63 4.64 -15.51 6.52
N ASP A 64 5.69 -15.50 5.72
CA ASP A 64 6.32 -16.72 5.18
C ASP A 64 6.86 -17.62 6.30
N THR A 65 7.47 -17.02 7.33
CA THR A 65 7.94 -17.75 8.52
C THR A 65 6.77 -18.35 9.29
N TYR A 66 5.68 -17.60 9.48
CA TYR A 66 4.49 -18.13 10.13
C TYR A 66 3.91 -19.31 9.35
N ARG A 67 3.67 -19.14 8.05
CA ARG A 67 3.16 -20.18 7.14
C ARG A 67 4.02 -21.44 7.23
N SER A 68 5.34 -21.30 7.13
CA SER A 68 6.27 -22.44 7.03
C SER A 68 6.60 -23.13 8.34
N LYS A 69 6.53 -22.44 9.49
CA LYS A 69 7.04 -22.98 10.78
C LYS A 69 6.03 -23.00 11.92
N HIS A 70 4.98 -22.20 11.85
CA HIS A 70 4.08 -21.96 12.99
C HIS A 70 2.61 -22.18 12.66
N PHE A 71 2.28 -22.40 11.39
CA PHE A 71 0.90 -22.66 11.00
C PHE A 71 0.45 -24.03 11.50
N ASP A 72 -0.62 -24.04 12.29
CA ASP A 72 -1.26 -25.24 12.82
C ASP A 72 -2.75 -24.94 13.01
N THR A 73 -3.59 -25.66 12.26
CA THR A 73 -5.05 -25.49 12.23
C THR A 73 -5.71 -25.75 13.59
N ARG A 74 -5.03 -26.47 14.50
CA ARG A 74 -5.52 -26.76 15.85
C ARG A 74 -5.46 -25.54 16.77
N TYR A 75 -4.55 -24.60 16.51
CA TYR A 75 -4.27 -23.46 17.40
C TYR A 75 -4.85 -22.14 16.86
N LYS A 76 -6.11 -21.87 17.21
CA LYS A 76 -6.84 -20.65 16.79
C LYS A 76 -6.20 -19.32 17.22
N GLY A 77 -5.41 -19.32 18.30
CA GLY A 77 -4.73 -18.12 18.79
C GLY A 77 -3.71 -17.56 17.79
N GLY A 78 -2.88 -18.44 17.20
CA GLY A 78 -1.91 -18.04 16.18
C GLY A 78 -2.60 -17.48 14.93
N MET A 79 -3.67 -18.14 14.47
CA MET A 79 -4.46 -17.71 13.32
C MET A 79 -5.06 -16.32 13.54
N ARG A 80 -5.65 -16.05 14.72
CA ARG A 80 -6.20 -14.72 15.05
C ARG A 80 -5.13 -13.62 15.03
N ASN A 81 -3.96 -13.90 15.58
CA ASN A 81 -2.87 -12.92 15.61
C ASN A 81 -2.41 -12.56 14.19
N ILE A 82 -2.29 -13.56 13.32
CA ILE A 82 -1.86 -13.34 11.93
C ILE A 82 -2.95 -12.67 11.09
N LYS A 83 -4.22 -13.05 11.28
CA LYS A 83 -5.36 -12.37 10.67
C LYS A 83 -5.32 -10.88 11.00
N ASN A 84 -5.32 -10.53 12.29
CA ASN A 84 -5.31 -9.15 12.77
C ASN A 84 -4.08 -8.39 12.26
N TYR A 85 -2.92 -9.05 12.20
CA TYR A 85 -1.70 -8.47 11.66
C TYR A 85 -1.85 -8.11 10.17
N VAL A 86 -2.37 -9.03 9.34
CA VAL A 86 -2.58 -8.78 7.91
C VAL A 86 -3.63 -7.68 7.70
N GLU A 87 -4.72 -7.69 8.46
CA GLU A 87 -5.76 -6.65 8.41
C GLU A 87 -5.19 -5.27 8.74
N GLN A 88 -4.44 -5.14 9.84
CA GLN A 88 -3.80 -3.87 10.22
C GLN A 88 -2.85 -3.37 9.15
N ARG A 89 -2.02 -4.25 8.56
CA ARG A 89 -1.12 -3.83 7.46
C ARG A 89 -1.91 -3.39 6.24
N LYS A 90 -3.03 -4.05 5.93
CA LYS A 90 -3.91 -3.66 4.82
C LYS A 90 -4.50 -2.27 5.04
N GLU A 91 -5.01 -1.99 6.24
CA GLU A 91 -5.58 -0.69 6.59
C GLU A 91 -4.58 0.44 6.38
N TRP A 92 -3.35 0.30 6.88
CA TRP A 92 -2.30 1.31 6.69
C TRP A 92 -1.95 1.50 5.21
N LEU A 93 -1.87 0.43 4.43
CA LEU A 93 -1.59 0.52 3.00
C LEU A 93 -2.73 1.18 2.21
N ILE A 94 -3.99 0.94 2.58
CA ILE A 94 -5.15 1.60 1.99
C ILE A 94 -5.12 3.09 2.29
N GLU A 95 -4.85 3.46 3.55
CA GLU A 95 -4.72 4.86 3.95
C GLU A 95 -3.61 5.56 3.12
N CYS A 96 -2.46 4.89 2.96
CA CYS A 96 -1.37 5.36 2.13
C CYS A 96 -1.78 5.48 0.65
N ASP A 97 -2.44 4.48 0.07
CA ASP A 97 -2.87 4.51 -1.34
C ASP A 97 -3.85 5.65 -1.60
N ASN A 98 -4.78 5.90 -0.67
CA ASN A 98 -5.73 7.00 -0.75
C ASN A 98 -5.01 8.35 -0.66
N TYR A 99 -4.11 8.52 0.31
CA TYR A 99 -3.32 9.74 0.48
C TYR A 99 -2.47 10.04 -0.77
N LEU A 100 -1.79 9.03 -1.30
CA LEU A 100 -0.95 9.18 -2.50
C LEU A 100 -1.77 9.58 -3.72
N GLN A 101 -2.93 8.96 -3.94
CA GLN A 101 -3.83 9.31 -5.04
C GLN A 101 -4.35 10.74 -4.93
N LEU A 102 -4.82 11.14 -3.75
CA LEU A 102 -5.40 12.46 -3.52
C LEU A 102 -4.34 13.57 -3.64
N THR A 103 -3.11 13.30 -3.21
CA THR A 103 -1.97 14.21 -3.39
C THR A 103 -1.34 14.13 -4.77
N LYS A 104 -1.99 13.49 -5.75
CA LYS A 104 -1.49 13.33 -7.14
C LYS A 104 -0.06 12.77 -7.18
N LYS A 105 0.23 11.88 -6.23
CA LYS A 105 1.34 10.96 -6.29
C LYS A 105 0.83 9.68 -6.96
N GLU A 106 1.72 8.71 -7.15
CA GLU A 106 1.38 7.42 -7.73
C GLU A 106 0.52 6.58 -6.75
N ARG A 107 0.45 5.27 -6.96
CA ARG A 107 -0.23 4.35 -6.05
C ARG A 107 0.73 3.85 -4.97
N VAL A 108 0.20 3.20 -3.93
CA VAL A 108 1.02 2.54 -2.91
C VAL A 108 1.78 1.33 -3.49
N PHE A 109 1.32 0.76 -4.62
CA PHE A 109 2.09 -0.17 -5.43
C PHE A 109 2.24 0.38 -6.85
N ASP A 110 2.70 -0.43 -7.80
CA ASP A 110 3.09 0.08 -9.14
C ASP A 110 1.94 0.74 -9.90
N ASP A 111 0.79 0.08 -9.92
CA ASP A 111 -0.41 0.51 -10.62
C ASP A 111 -1.66 0.01 -9.89
N GLU A 112 -2.82 0.49 -10.33
CA GLU A 112 -4.12 0.12 -9.75
C GLU A 112 -4.36 -1.40 -9.78
N LYS A 113 -3.95 -2.07 -10.86
CA LYS A 113 -4.14 -3.52 -11.03
C LYS A 113 -3.34 -4.28 -9.97
N THR A 114 -2.08 -3.93 -9.77
CA THR A 114 -1.17 -4.52 -8.80
C THR A 114 -1.66 -4.25 -7.39
N THR A 115 -2.06 -3.00 -7.09
CA THR A 115 -2.62 -2.65 -5.78
C THR A 115 -3.85 -3.47 -5.45
N LYS A 116 -4.82 -3.55 -6.38
CA LYS A 116 -6.03 -4.36 -6.17
C LYS A 116 -5.71 -5.84 -6.01
N ALA A 117 -4.77 -6.38 -6.79
CA ALA A 117 -4.39 -7.79 -6.72
C ALA A 117 -3.75 -8.14 -5.37
N ILE A 118 -2.87 -7.27 -4.84
CA ILE A 118 -2.25 -7.47 -3.53
C ILE A 118 -3.31 -7.37 -2.42
N PHE A 119 -4.16 -6.32 -2.43
CA PHE A 119 -5.21 -6.18 -1.42
C PHE A 119 -6.21 -7.34 -1.44
N LYS A 120 -6.58 -7.83 -2.63
CA LYS A 120 -7.42 -9.03 -2.73
C LYS A 120 -6.72 -10.25 -2.13
N ALA A 121 -5.43 -10.45 -2.39
CA ALA A 121 -4.70 -11.58 -1.81
C ALA A 121 -4.61 -11.48 -0.28
N MET A 122 -4.53 -10.27 0.28
CA MET A 122 -4.61 -10.05 1.73
C MET A 122 -6.00 -10.44 2.27
N ASP A 123 -7.07 -10.06 1.57
CA ASP A 123 -8.44 -10.46 1.93
C ASP A 123 -8.66 -11.96 1.86
N ASP A 124 -8.15 -12.62 0.83
CA ASP A 124 -8.28 -14.06 0.67
C ASP A 124 -7.59 -14.81 1.84
N VAL A 125 -6.44 -14.31 2.31
CA VAL A 125 -5.75 -14.85 3.49
C VAL A 125 -6.56 -14.62 4.77
N THR A 126 -7.04 -13.40 5.01
CA THR A 126 -7.76 -13.09 6.25
C THR A 126 -9.11 -13.77 6.32
N HIS A 127 -9.81 -13.91 5.19
CA HIS A 127 -11.05 -14.66 5.07
C HIS A 127 -10.84 -16.14 5.40
N GLU A 128 -9.85 -16.78 4.78
CA GLU A 128 -9.55 -18.19 5.03
C GLU A 128 -9.15 -18.42 6.49
N LEU A 129 -8.34 -17.54 7.09
CA LEU A 129 -8.03 -17.62 8.51
C LEU A 129 -9.29 -17.51 9.38
N ASP A 130 -10.23 -16.63 9.01
CA ASP A 130 -11.50 -16.47 9.72
C ASP A 130 -12.38 -17.72 9.63
N ASP A 131 -12.48 -18.32 8.46
CA ASP A 131 -13.19 -19.59 8.22
C ASP A 131 -12.61 -20.72 9.10
N LEU A 132 -11.28 -20.85 9.12
CA LEU A 132 -10.60 -21.85 9.96
C LEU A 132 -10.79 -21.56 11.47
N ILE A 133 -10.80 -20.29 11.88
CA ILE A 133 -11.11 -19.88 13.25
C ILE A 133 -12.56 -20.24 13.61
N ALA A 134 -13.50 -20.07 12.68
CA ALA A 134 -14.90 -20.45 12.82
C ALA A 134 -15.10 -21.98 12.85
N GLY A 135 -14.11 -22.74 12.41
CA GLY A 135 -14.12 -24.22 12.42
C GLY A 135 -14.57 -24.83 11.10
N VAL A 136 -14.55 -24.05 10.01
CA VAL A 136 -14.70 -24.60 8.65
C VAL A 136 -13.54 -25.56 8.40
N THR A 137 -13.87 -26.77 7.96
CA THR A 137 -12.89 -27.80 7.59
C THR A 137 -13.27 -28.37 6.23
N TYR A 138 -12.26 -28.63 5.39
CA TYR A 138 -12.48 -29.26 4.10
C TYR A 138 -12.30 -30.77 4.27
N SER A 139 -13.30 -31.55 3.84
CA SER A 139 -13.21 -33.01 3.91
C SER A 139 -12.35 -33.55 2.78
N SER A 140 -11.42 -34.44 3.12
CA SER A 140 -10.46 -35.08 2.20
C SER A 140 -11.09 -35.96 1.10
N SER A 141 -12.42 -36.05 1.00
CA SER A 141 -13.12 -36.75 -0.09
C SER A 141 -12.88 -36.12 -1.48
N LEU A 142 -12.46 -34.85 -1.51
CA LEU A 142 -12.05 -34.11 -2.72
C LEU A 142 -10.53 -33.85 -2.79
N GLY A 143 -9.75 -34.35 -1.82
CA GLY A 143 -8.29 -34.31 -1.84
C GLY A 143 -7.61 -33.05 -1.28
N GLN A 144 -8.34 -32.02 -0.84
CA GLN A 144 -7.73 -30.81 -0.23
C GLN A 144 -7.92 -30.79 1.29
N ASP A 145 -6.81 -30.61 2.00
CA ASP A 145 -6.75 -30.35 3.45
C ASP A 145 -6.88 -28.84 3.71
N SER A 146 -7.54 -28.43 4.80
CA SER A 146 -7.58 -27.06 5.29
C SER A 146 -6.21 -26.39 5.39
N ALA A 147 -5.16 -27.16 5.71
CA ALA A 147 -3.80 -26.64 5.71
C ALA A 147 -3.28 -26.33 4.30
N GLU A 148 -3.71 -27.07 3.28
CA GLU A 148 -3.32 -26.84 1.90
C GLU A 148 -3.99 -25.58 1.34
N VAL A 149 -5.29 -25.41 1.60
CA VAL A 149 -6.08 -24.26 1.11
C VAL A 149 -5.51 -22.93 1.60
N ILE A 150 -5.25 -22.81 2.91
CA ILE A 150 -4.67 -21.60 3.49
C ILE A 150 -3.22 -21.37 3.03
N ASN A 151 -2.42 -22.42 2.87
CA ASN A 151 -1.07 -22.29 2.33
C ASN A 151 -1.10 -21.74 0.90
N GLU A 152 -2.05 -22.18 0.07
CA GLU A 152 -2.25 -21.62 -1.27
C GLU A 152 -2.56 -20.12 -1.20
N LYS A 153 -3.39 -19.67 -0.25
CA LYS A 153 -3.69 -18.23 -0.10
C LYS A 153 -2.44 -17.42 0.28
N PHE A 154 -1.63 -17.93 1.21
CA PHE A 154 -0.36 -17.30 1.55
C PHE A 154 0.60 -17.28 0.36
N ASP A 155 0.71 -18.37 -0.41
CA ASP A 155 1.56 -18.46 -1.59
C ASP A 155 1.17 -17.41 -2.64
N VAL A 156 -0.13 -17.25 -2.89
CA VAL A 156 -0.64 -16.22 -3.79
C VAL A 156 -0.24 -14.83 -3.31
N LEU A 157 -0.45 -14.51 -2.02
CA LEU A 157 -0.06 -13.21 -1.47
C LEU A 157 1.45 -12.96 -1.62
N LEU A 158 2.27 -13.91 -1.16
CA LEU A 158 3.73 -13.80 -1.21
C LEU A 158 4.23 -13.64 -2.63
N LYS A 159 3.70 -14.42 -3.58
CA LYS A 159 4.06 -14.32 -4.99
C LYS A 159 3.70 -12.96 -5.57
N ARG A 160 2.49 -12.44 -5.31
CA ARG A 160 2.07 -11.12 -5.82
C ARG A 160 2.99 -10.00 -5.34
N VAL A 161 3.41 -10.06 -4.08
CA VAL A 161 4.32 -9.07 -3.51
C VAL A 161 5.73 -9.24 -4.05
N ASP A 162 6.22 -10.46 -4.24
CA ASP A 162 7.54 -10.73 -4.82
C ASP A 162 7.63 -10.32 -6.31
N ASP A 163 6.58 -10.60 -7.09
CA ASP A 163 6.47 -10.13 -8.48
C ASP A 163 6.53 -8.60 -8.53
N HIS A 164 5.80 -7.91 -7.63
CA HIS A 164 5.84 -6.45 -7.52
C HIS A 164 7.24 -5.95 -7.12
N LYS A 165 7.88 -6.58 -6.13
CA LYS A 165 9.22 -6.21 -5.67
C LYS A 165 10.26 -6.38 -6.79
N THR A 166 10.18 -7.46 -7.56
CA THR A 166 11.02 -7.70 -8.73
C THR A 166 10.81 -6.61 -9.78
N LEU A 167 9.56 -6.26 -10.07
CA LEU A 167 9.25 -5.15 -10.98
C LEU A 167 9.85 -3.82 -10.47
N MET A 168 9.74 -3.53 -9.17
CA MET A 168 10.35 -2.32 -8.58
C MET A 168 11.87 -2.33 -8.69
N HIS A 169 12.50 -3.50 -8.55
CA HIS A 169 13.94 -3.65 -8.73
C HIS A 169 14.35 -3.34 -10.17
N LEU A 170 13.65 -3.93 -11.14
CA LEU A 170 13.90 -3.71 -12.56
C LEU A 170 13.68 -2.24 -12.97
N LYS A 171 12.75 -1.53 -12.32
CA LYS A 171 12.52 -0.09 -12.51
C LYS A 171 13.53 0.81 -11.77
N GLY A 172 14.49 0.25 -11.03
CA GLY A 172 15.44 1.03 -10.21
C GLY A 172 14.81 1.74 -9.01
N ARG A 173 13.57 1.37 -8.66
CA ARG A 173 12.80 1.93 -7.53
C ARG A 173 12.93 1.11 -6.25
N TYR A 174 13.66 0.00 -6.32
CA TYR A 174 13.99 -0.86 -5.19
C TYR A 174 15.43 -1.35 -5.34
N VAL A 175 16.29 -1.00 -4.40
CA VAL A 175 17.68 -1.50 -4.35
C VAL A 175 17.80 -2.37 -3.12
N THR A 176 18.03 -3.67 -3.31
CA THR A 176 18.48 -4.55 -2.22
C THR A 176 19.87 -4.08 -1.79
N ARG A 177 19.97 -3.54 -0.59
CA ARG A 177 21.27 -3.35 0.09
C ARG A 177 21.74 -4.67 0.69
#